data_AF-A0A2E5ZAJ5-F1
#
_entry.id   AF-A0A2E5ZAJ5-F1
#
_cell.length_a   1.000
_cell.length_b   1.000
_cell.length_c   1.000
_cell.angle_alpha   90.00
_cell.angle_beta   90.00
_cell.angle_gamma   90.00
#
_symmetry.space_group_name_H-M   'P 1'
#
loop_
_entity.id
_entity.type
_entity.pdbx_description
1 polymer ?
#
loop_
_entity_poly.entity_id
_entity_poly.type
_entity_poly.pdbx_seq_one_letter_code
_entity_poly.pdbx_strand_id
1 'polypeptide(L)'
;MSMKKISVIPLMIVGLLISNITHAEIISMYDEKFEQGEAPEKSWKQTGITPEWQIISIGNITFTGNFSENDSVDVFALEIVSDKLTRVGFSIRESNSSARISVQRLNQSTWSIEEFSTVENVCENDTNWSCGEIELGNGFHAIRLERLGDFENIFDYNFKIQNLGEFEDGSGVFVNLAWKFTPFYIFAGIFLILPFVVVLWWNKEDLFGLVGKKSKLMEYEKKSLISLRKRFTDDDGNFERDEIRSFLKILGERSWKATRKEFGEPEIRHHTKDLEICAWRFGSSTKTIILGLKTMLLGSEMSAVRIFSPLGESASIERVDPEYIFNEDEIFIGNIESETTIFLRVRLRSYHSNLNVHFSGLVEGNTVAAFPTNSISNEDE
;
A
#
# COMPACT_ATOMS: atom_id res chain seq x y z
N MET A 1 58.46 -7.15 15.74
CA MET A 1 57.55 -6.96 14.59
C MET A 1 56.33 -6.22 15.13
N SER A 2 56.25 -4.93 14.83
CA SER A 2 55.44 -3.93 15.55
C SER A 2 54.02 -3.83 15.00
N MET A 3 53.01 -3.98 15.87
CA MET A 3 51.60 -3.80 15.56
C MET A 3 51.28 -2.30 15.47
N LYS A 4 50.96 -1.81 14.25
CA LYS A 4 50.40 -0.47 14.05
C LYS A 4 48.93 -0.47 14.50
N LYS A 5 48.63 0.26 15.57
CA LYS A 5 47.27 0.66 15.94
C LYS A 5 46.75 1.69 14.95
N ILE A 6 45.60 1.41 14.35
CA ILE A 6 44.85 2.34 13.52
C ILE A 6 44.11 3.29 14.46
N SER A 7 44.41 4.58 14.35
CA SER A 7 43.76 5.66 15.08
C SER A 7 42.43 5.99 14.39
N VAL A 8 41.33 5.89 15.12
CA VAL A 8 39.99 6.29 14.69
C VAL A 8 39.84 7.78 14.99
N ILE A 9 39.68 8.58 13.94
CA ILE A 9 39.41 10.03 14.02
C ILE A 9 37.92 10.20 14.32
N PRO A 10 37.52 10.94 15.38
CA PRO A 10 36.11 11.20 15.65
C PRO A 10 35.58 12.32 14.73
N LEU A 11 34.36 12.05 14.26
CA LEU A 11 33.56 12.83 13.34
C LEU A 11 33.26 14.24 13.88
N MET A 12 33.47 15.24 13.02
CA MET A 12 33.15 16.65 13.21
C MET A 12 31.66 16.85 13.55
N ILE A 13 31.38 17.47 14.70
CA ILE A 13 30.07 18.02 15.05
C ILE A 13 29.91 19.35 14.31
N VAL A 14 29.03 19.40 13.31
CA VAL A 14 28.63 20.62 12.62
C VAL A 14 27.63 21.36 13.52
N GLY A 15 27.98 22.58 13.90
CA GLY A 15 27.23 23.41 14.83
C GLY A 15 25.90 23.91 14.27
N LEU A 16 24.86 23.87 15.11
CA LEU A 16 23.69 24.73 14.98
C LEU A 16 24.10 26.16 15.36
N LEU A 17 24.15 27.04 14.37
CA LEU A 17 24.12 28.49 14.59
C LEU A 17 22.66 28.89 14.79
N ILE A 18 22.27 29.07 16.05
CA ILE A 18 21.03 29.77 16.44
C ILE A 18 21.35 31.27 16.37
N SER A 19 20.90 31.93 15.31
CA SER A 19 20.91 33.39 15.24
C SER A 19 19.78 33.95 16.10
N ASN A 20 20.13 34.63 17.19
CA ASN A 20 19.21 35.47 17.96
C ASN A 20 18.74 36.64 17.10
N ILE A 21 17.45 36.69 16.77
CA ILE A 21 16.81 37.90 16.24
C ILE A 21 16.34 38.72 17.44
N THR A 22 17.07 39.81 17.71
CA THR A 22 16.66 40.85 18.66
C THR A 22 15.40 41.52 18.15
N HIS A 23 14.33 41.48 18.96
CA HIS A 23 13.12 42.29 18.75
C HIS A 23 13.50 43.77 18.91
N ALA A 24 13.37 44.54 17.83
CA ALA A 24 13.31 45.99 17.89
C ALA A 24 11.82 46.37 17.86
N GLU A 25 11.34 46.85 19.00
CA GLU A 25 10.01 47.41 19.18
C GLU A 25 9.97 48.77 18.47
N ILE A 26 9.27 48.86 17.34
CA ILE A 26 8.94 50.13 16.70
C ILE A 26 7.46 50.41 17.00
N ILE A 27 7.23 51.23 18.03
CA ILE A 27 5.93 51.84 18.29
C ILE A 27 5.72 52.92 17.23
N SER A 28 4.96 52.62 16.18
CA SER A 28 4.38 53.64 15.29
C SER A 28 2.97 53.95 15.75
N MET A 29 2.80 55.09 16.40
CA MET A 29 1.51 55.69 16.73
C MET A 29 0.82 56.08 15.42
N TYR A 30 -0.09 55.24 14.91
CA TYR A 30 -0.95 55.58 13.77
C TYR A 30 -2.18 56.34 14.28
N ASP A 31 -2.36 57.54 13.74
CA ASP A 31 -3.53 58.40 13.90
C ASP A 31 -4.73 57.71 13.20
N GLU A 32 -5.53 56.95 13.94
CA GLU A 32 -6.77 56.34 13.42
C GLU A 32 -7.79 57.46 13.15
N LYS A 33 -8.00 57.80 11.87
CA LYS A 33 -9.14 58.61 11.45
C LYS A 33 -10.42 57.78 11.56
N PHE A 34 -11.42 58.35 12.24
CA PHE A 34 -12.77 57.81 12.33
C PHE A 34 -13.70 58.62 11.43
N GLU A 35 -14.39 57.94 10.52
CA GLU A 35 -15.46 58.54 9.71
C GLU A 35 -16.79 57.85 10.05
N GLN A 36 -17.82 58.68 10.24
CA GLN A 36 -19.19 58.26 10.60
C GLN A 36 -20.14 58.70 9.48
N GLY A 37 -20.99 57.78 9.00
CA GLY A 37 -21.98 58.06 7.97
C GLY A 37 -23.01 56.94 7.82
N GLU A 38 -24.21 57.30 7.40
CA GLU A 38 -25.33 56.38 7.11
C GLU A 38 -25.31 56.09 5.60
N ALA A 39 -25.21 54.82 5.23
CA ALA A 39 -25.08 54.40 3.84
C ALA A 39 -26.46 54.09 3.23
N PRO A 40 -26.61 54.20 1.90
CA PRO A 40 -27.87 53.86 1.25
C PRO A 40 -28.12 52.34 1.21
N GLU A 41 -29.38 51.96 1.41
CA GLU A 41 -29.85 50.56 1.38
C GLU A 41 -29.87 49.91 -0.02
N LYS A 42 -29.55 50.68 -1.07
CA LYS A 42 -29.72 50.26 -2.48
C LYS A 42 -28.40 49.95 -3.15
N SER A 43 -28.37 48.84 -3.89
CA SER A 43 -27.28 48.53 -4.81
C SER A 43 -27.30 49.46 -6.03
N TRP A 44 -26.12 49.64 -6.63
CA TRP A 44 -25.97 50.41 -7.88
C TRP A 44 -26.80 49.78 -9.00
N LYS A 45 -27.35 50.62 -9.87
CA LYS A 45 -28.10 50.21 -11.07
C LYS A 45 -27.20 50.32 -12.31
N GLN A 46 -27.74 50.04 -13.49
CA GLN A 46 -27.04 50.20 -14.78
C GLN A 46 -26.50 51.63 -15.04
N THR A 47 -26.91 52.61 -14.21
CA THR A 47 -26.46 54.00 -14.25
C THR A 47 -25.18 54.27 -13.44
N GLY A 48 -24.67 53.28 -12.69
CA GLY A 48 -23.45 53.39 -11.88
C GLY A 48 -23.64 54.00 -10.49
N ILE A 49 -22.52 54.29 -9.83
CA ILE A 49 -22.48 54.96 -8.52
C ILE A 49 -22.74 56.46 -8.71
N THR A 50 -23.80 56.97 -8.09
CA THR A 50 -24.21 58.39 -8.06
C THR A 50 -23.66 59.08 -6.79
N PRO A 51 -23.76 60.41 -6.67
CA PRO A 51 -23.29 61.14 -5.48
C PRO A 51 -24.04 60.83 -4.17
N GLU A 52 -25.09 59.99 -4.21
CA GLU A 52 -25.87 59.58 -3.04
C GLU A 52 -25.15 58.52 -2.20
N TRP A 53 -24.17 57.82 -2.77
CA TRP A 53 -23.35 56.87 -2.05
C TRP A 53 -22.19 57.58 -1.34
N GLN A 54 -21.93 57.19 -0.09
CA GLN A 54 -20.74 57.63 0.62
C GLN A 54 -19.50 57.05 -0.06
N ILE A 55 -18.68 57.94 -0.63
CA ILE A 55 -17.43 57.59 -1.30
C ILE A 55 -16.34 57.51 -0.24
N ILE A 56 -15.77 56.32 -0.12
CA ILE A 56 -14.62 56.02 0.73
C ILE A 56 -13.39 55.95 -0.16
N SER A 57 -12.36 56.71 0.19
CA SER A 57 -11.03 56.56 -0.39
C SER A 57 -10.23 55.52 0.38
N ILE A 58 -9.35 54.80 -0.32
CA ILE A 58 -8.50 53.81 0.33
C ILE A 58 -7.46 54.48 1.26
N GLY A 59 -7.42 54.04 2.51
CA GLY A 59 -6.49 54.48 3.55
C GLY A 59 -6.73 53.67 4.82
N ASN A 60 -5.76 53.60 5.73
CA ASN A 60 -5.89 52.91 7.03
C ASN A 60 -6.91 53.65 7.93
N ILE A 61 -8.18 53.52 7.59
CA ILE A 61 -9.30 54.26 8.17
C ILE A 61 -10.27 53.25 8.77
N THR A 62 -10.81 53.59 9.95
CA THR A 62 -11.85 52.82 10.62
C THR A 62 -13.19 53.51 10.42
N PHE A 63 -14.17 52.76 9.95
CA PHE A 63 -15.53 53.20 9.74
C PHE A 63 -16.44 52.59 10.78
N THR A 64 -17.32 53.43 11.33
CA THR A 64 -18.37 53.03 12.24
C THR A 64 -19.71 53.45 11.65
N GLY A 65 -20.62 52.49 11.51
CA GLY A 65 -21.97 52.70 11.02
C GLY A 65 -22.96 51.88 11.83
N ASN A 66 -24.25 52.02 11.55
CA ASN A 66 -25.31 51.33 12.26
C ASN A 66 -26.43 50.92 11.30
N PHE A 67 -26.94 49.70 11.46
CA PHE A 67 -28.20 49.30 10.82
C PHE A 67 -29.36 49.83 11.65
N SER A 68 -30.14 50.72 11.05
CA SER A 68 -31.40 51.25 11.61
C SER A 68 -32.49 50.17 11.72
N GLU A 69 -33.59 50.47 12.41
CA GLU A 69 -34.74 49.55 12.50
C GLU A 69 -35.28 49.23 11.09
N ASN A 70 -35.35 47.95 10.73
CA ASN A 70 -35.74 47.45 9.40
C ASN A 70 -34.74 47.74 8.25
N ASP A 71 -33.53 48.19 8.57
CA ASP A 71 -32.40 48.22 7.65
C ASP A 71 -31.58 46.93 7.76
N SER A 72 -31.16 46.41 6.61
CA SER A 72 -30.48 45.12 6.48
C SER A 72 -29.22 45.18 5.63
N VAL A 73 -29.00 46.25 4.85
CA VAL A 73 -27.93 46.30 3.87
C VAL A 73 -27.41 47.72 3.77
N ASP A 74 -26.11 47.89 3.98
CA ASP A 74 -25.43 49.15 3.76
C ASP A 74 -24.43 49.02 2.63
N VAL A 75 -24.47 49.96 1.68
CA VAL A 75 -23.57 49.97 0.52
C VAL A 75 -22.73 51.24 0.48
N PHE A 76 -21.42 51.07 0.50
CA PHE A 76 -20.45 52.15 0.35
C PHE A 76 -19.78 52.07 -1.02
N ALA A 77 -19.45 53.24 -1.58
CA ALA A 77 -18.63 53.33 -2.78
C ALA A 77 -17.16 53.40 -2.38
N LEU A 78 -16.32 52.58 -2.97
CA LEU A 78 -14.86 52.60 -2.76
C LEU A 78 -14.20 53.12 -4.03
N GLU A 79 -13.50 54.24 -3.93
CA GLU A 79 -12.75 54.82 -5.04
C GLU A 79 -11.28 54.39 -4.97
N ILE A 80 -10.80 53.77 -6.05
CA ILE A 80 -9.40 53.39 -6.23
C ILE A 80 -8.82 54.23 -7.36
N VAL A 81 -7.84 55.08 -7.02
CA VAL A 81 -7.10 55.90 -7.98
C VAL A 81 -5.71 55.31 -8.13
N SER A 82 -5.56 54.36 -9.06
CA SER A 82 -4.29 53.71 -9.35
C SER A 82 -4.25 53.20 -10.78
N ASP A 83 -3.11 53.34 -11.46
CA ASP A 83 -2.91 52.82 -12.82
C ASP A 83 -2.73 51.29 -12.84
N LYS A 84 -2.44 50.68 -11.69
CA LYS A 84 -2.27 49.23 -11.53
C LYS A 84 -3.36 48.64 -10.64
N LEU A 85 -3.49 47.31 -10.69
CA LEU A 85 -4.32 46.58 -9.75
C LEU A 85 -3.78 46.82 -8.33
N THR A 86 -4.64 47.23 -7.41
CA THR A 86 -4.30 47.56 -6.02
C THR A 86 -4.89 46.49 -5.11
N ARG A 87 -4.07 45.96 -4.20
CA ARG A 87 -4.53 45.00 -3.21
C ARG A 87 -5.15 45.77 -2.03
N VAL A 88 -6.41 45.46 -1.77
CA VAL A 88 -7.20 46.11 -0.72
C VAL A 88 -7.51 45.10 0.37
N GLY A 89 -7.05 45.40 1.58
CA GLY A 89 -7.40 44.67 2.79
C GLY A 89 -8.65 45.28 3.41
N PHE A 90 -9.58 44.46 3.85
CA PHE A 90 -10.74 44.90 4.61
C PHE A 90 -10.95 43.99 5.81
N SER A 91 -11.40 44.56 6.92
CA SER A 91 -11.68 43.78 8.11
C SER A 91 -12.93 44.27 8.83
N ILE A 92 -13.60 43.35 9.52
CA ILE A 92 -14.77 43.62 10.34
C ILE A 92 -14.53 43.09 11.74
N ARG A 93 -15.03 43.80 12.76
CA ARG A 93 -14.88 43.38 14.15
C ARG A 93 -15.78 42.17 14.46
N GLU A 94 -15.21 41.12 15.05
CA GLU A 94 -15.88 39.84 15.34
C GLU A 94 -16.97 39.95 16.42
N SER A 95 -16.96 41.01 17.24
CA SER A 95 -18.11 41.38 18.10
C SER A 95 -19.40 41.59 17.31
N ASN A 96 -19.29 41.74 15.98
CA ASN A 96 -20.39 41.99 15.06
C ASN A 96 -20.77 40.70 14.30
N SER A 97 -20.85 39.53 14.97
CA SER A 97 -21.20 38.24 14.35
C SER A 97 -22.53 38.24 13.58
N SER A 98 -23.36 39.26 13.81
CA SER A 98 -24.59 39.56 13.10
C SER A 98 -24.40 40.50 11.89
N ALA A 99 -23.19 40.69 11.37
CA ALA A 99 -22.93 41.47 10.15
C ALA A 99 -21.88 40.80 9.25
N ARG A 100 -22.13 40.79 7.95
CA ARG A 100 -21.24 40.26 6.91
C ARG A 100 -20.78 41.39 6.01
N ILE A 101 -19.47 41.55 5.86
CA ILE A 101 -18.88 42.47 4.89
C ILE A 101 -18.47 41.72 3.61
N SER A 102 -18.78 42.32 2.47
CA SER A 102 -18.33 41.88 1.15
C SER A 102 -17.79 43.07 0.37
N VAL A 103 -16.61 42.92 -0.24
CA VAL A 103 -16.06 43.92 -1.16
C VAL A 103 -16.17 43.38 -2.57
N GLN A 104 -16.69 44.19 -3.49
CA GLN A 104 -17.11 43.77 -4.82
C GLN A 104 -16.39 44.60 -5.88
N ARG A 105 -15.63 43.92 -6.74
CA ARG A 105 -15.02 44.51 -7.92
C ARG A 105 -16.08 44.67 -9.00
N LEU A 106 -16.27 45.91 -9.42
CA LEU A 106 -17.24 46.28 -10.44
C LEU A 106 -16.55 46.57 -11.76
N ASN A 107 -17.18 46.13 -12.84
CA ASN A 107 -16.81 46.55 -14.18
C ASN A 107 -17.22 48.02 -14.39
N GLN A 108 -16.28 48.88 -14.79
CA GLN A 108 -16.53 50.33 -14.90
C GLN A 108 -17.45 50.72 -16.07
N SER A 109 -17.67 49.81 -17.03
CA SER A 109 -18.53 50.07 -18.20
C SER A 109 -19.94 49.51 -18.02
N THR A 110 -20.09 48.33 -17.43
CA THR A 110 -21.38 47.64 -17.26
C THR A 110 -21.93 47.71 -15.85
N TRP A 111 -21.09 48.07 -14.87
CA TRP A 111 -21.39 48.04 -13.43
C TRP A 111 -21.80 46.66 -12.92
N SER A 112 -21.45 45.58 -13.63
CA SER A 112 -21.62 44.22 -13.14
C SER A 112 -20.52 43.83 -12.16
N ILE A 113 -20.84 42.98 -11.19
CA ILE A 113 -19.86 42.38 -10.27
C ILE A 113 -19.00 41.40 -11.07
N GLU A 114 -17.70 41.67 -11.16
CA GLU A 114 -16.72 40.76 -11.77
C GLU A 114 -16.21 39.75 -10.76
N GLU A 115 -15.97 40.21 -9.53
CA GLU A 115 -15.43 39.43 -8.44
C GLU A 115 -15.89 40.03 -7.12
N PHE A 116 -16.00 39.21 -6.08
CA PHE A 116 -16.24 39.68 -4.72
C PHE A 116 -15.45 38.84 -3.73
N SER A 117 -15.07 39.45 -2.62
CA SER A 117 -14.39 38.79 -1.52
C SER A 117 -15.16 39.03 -0.23
N THR A 118 -15.16 38.05 0.65
CA THR A 118 -15.73 38.15 1.98
C THR A 118 -14.70 37.80 3.03
N VAL A 119 -14.96 38.19 4.25
CA VAL A 119 -14.11 37.82 5.38
C VAL A 119 -14.35 36.35 5.75
N GLU A 120 -13.30 35.55 5.75
CA GLU A 120 -13.36 34.12 6.09
C GLU A 120 -12.55 33.76 7.35
N ASN A 121 -11.45 34.49 7.60
CA ASN A 121 -10.49 34.14 8.65
C ASN A 121 -10.28 35.30 9.63
N VAL A 122 -9.91 34.94 10.86
CA VAL A 122 -9.44 35.89 11.89
C VAL A 122 -8.11 36.51 11.45
N CYS A 123 -7.93 37.80 11.66
CA CYS A 123 -6.70 38.50 11.31
C CYS A 123 -5.52 37.97 12.15
N GLU A 124 -4.36 37.72 11.52
CA GLU A 124 -3.17 37.18 12.21
C GLU A 124 -2.70 38.04 13.38
N ASN A 125 -2.88 39.36 13.28
CA ASN A 125 -2.38 40.33 14.26
C ASN A 125 -3.43 40.81 15.27
N ASP A 126 -4.73 40.53 15.05
CA ASP A 126 -5.79 40.93 15.99
C ASP A 126 -6.96 39.94 15.93
N THR A 127 -7.09 39.16 17.01
CA THR A 127 -8.12 38.13 17.12
C THR A 127 -9.55 38.67 17.21
N ASN A 128 -9.73 39.97 17.45
CA ASN A 128 -11.06 40.59 17.47
C ASN A 128 -11.55 41.02 16.09
N TRP A 129 -10.74 40.85 15.06
CA TRP A 129 -11.07 41.24 13.69
C TRP A 129 -10.98 40.04 12.78
N SER A 130 -11.88 40.00 11.82
CA SER A 130 -11.85 39.04 10.74
C SER A 130 -11.46 39.79 9.46
N CYS A 131 -10.47 39.27 8.72
CA CYS A 131 -9.82 39.93 7.60
C CYS A 131 -10.14 39.25 6.27
N GLY A 132 -10.22 40.05 5.21
CA GLY A 132 -10.32 39.63 3.82
C GLY A 132 -9.46 40.52 2.92
N GLU A 133 -9.12 40.00 1.75
CA GLU A 133 -8.34 40.71 0.74
C GLU A 133 -9.04 40.60 -0.62
N ILE A 134 -8.93 41.65 -1.42
CA ILE A 134 -9.38 41.65 -2.82
C ILE A 134 -8.49 42.57 -3.67
N GLU A 135 -8.33 42.21 -4.94
CA GLU A 135 -7.60 43.00 -5.92
C GLU A 135 -8.57 43.86 -6.73
N LEU A 136 -8.39 45.18 -6.64
CA LEU A 136 -9.25 46.19 -7.24
C LEU A 136 -8.49 47.00 -8.29
N GLY A 137 -9.16 47.29 -9.41
CA GLY A 137 -8.60 48.10 -10.48
C GLY A 137 -8.86 49.59 -10.28
N ASN A 138 -8.46 50.40 -11.25
CA ASN A 138 -8.81 51.82 -11.25
C ASN A 138 -10.33 52.01 -11.36
N GLY A 139 -10.90 52.91 -10.55
CA GLY A 139 -12.29 53.31 -10.61
C GLY A 139 -13.08 53.00 -9.34
N PHE A 140 -14.40 52.87 -9.50
CA PHE A 140 -15.34 52.73 -8.41
C PHE A 140 -15.74 51.28 -8.16
N HIS A 141 -15.69 50.88 -6.91
CA HIS A 141 -16.05 49.57 -6.41
C HIS A 141 -17.06 49.70 -5.27
N ALA A 142 -17.61 48.57 -4.83
CA ALA A 142 -18.62 48.59 -3.79
C ALA A 142 -18.22 47.77 -2.59
N ILE A 143 -18.54 48.29 -1.41
CA ILE A 143 -18.47 47.56 -0.15
C ILE A 143 -19.90 47.40 0.31
N ARG A 144 -20.30 46.17 0.56
CA ARG A 144 -21.63 45.83 0.99
C ARG A 144 -21.58 45.13 2.33
N LEU A 145 -22.17 45.76 3.32
CA LEU A 145 -22.43 45.16 4.62
C LEU A 145 -23.87 44.63 4.63
N GLU A 146 -24.04 43.41 5.14
CA GLU A 146 -25.33 42.76 5.31
C GLU A 146 -25.52 42.40 6.77
N ARG A 147 -26.69 42.71 7.32
CA ARG A 147 -27.09 42.24 8.64
C ARG A 147 -27.51 40.78 8.58
N LEU A 148 -27.01 39.98 9.52
CA LEU A 148 -27.32 38.58 9.74
C LEU A 148 -28.12 38.42 11.05
N GLY A 149 -29.34 37.91 10.97
CA GLY A 149 -30.15 37.61 12.17
C GLY A 149 -31.29 38.61 12.40
N ASP A 150 -31.56 38.92 13.67
CA ASP A 150 -32.74 39.69 14.10
C ASP A 150 -32.68 41.17 13.68
N PHE A 151 -33.81 41.74 13.26
CA PHE A 151 -33.97 43.09 12.72
C PHE A 151 -34.62 44.09 13.69
N GLU A 152 -34.95 43.65 14.92
CA GLU A 152 -35.74 44.45 15.86
C GLU A 152 -34.96 45.54 16.60
N ASN A 153 -33.62 45.52 16.59
CA ASN A 153 -32.78 46.48 17.33
C ASN A 153 -31.81 47.24 16.42
N ILE A 154 -31.38 48.44 16.81
CA ILE A 154 -30.26 49.13 16.14
C ILE A 154 -28.98 48.31 16.37
N PHE A 155 -28.19 48.10 15.30
CA PHE A 155 -26.96 47.32 15.37
C PHE A 155 -25.77 48.11 14.83
N ASP A 156 -24.82 48.41 15.69
CA ASP A 156 -23.60 49.13 15.31
C ASP A 156 -22.56 48.15 14.74
N TYR A 157 -21.93 48.52 13.63
CA TYR A 157 -20.84 47.78 13.03
C TYR A 157 -19.59 48.66 12.88
N ASN A 158 -18.44 47.98 12.85
CA ASN A 158 -17.14 48.59 12.67
C ASN A 158 -16.35 47.81 11.65
N PHE A 159 -15.89 48.48 10.59
CA PHE A 159 -15.02 47.89 9.58
C PHE A 159 -13.82 48.79 9.30
N LYS A 160 -12.72 48.19 8.86
CA LYS A 160 -11.51 48.89 8.44
C LYS A 160 -11.22 48.57 6.98
N ILE A 161 -10.69 49.54 6.27
CA ILE A 161 -10.11 49.35 4.94
C ILE A 161 -8.63 49.70 5.04
N GLN A 162 -7.79 48.99 4.30
CA GLN A 162 -6.35 49.20 4.27
C GLN A 162 -5.84 49.05 2.84
N ASN A 163 -4.90 49.92 2.46
CA ASN A 163 -4.16 49.75 1.21
C ASN A 163 -2.97 48.83 1.48
N LEU A 164 -3.00 47.62 0.94
CA LEU A 164 -1.92 46.63 1.09
C LEU A 164 -0.84 46.77 0.02
N GLY A 165 -1.00 47.72 -0.90
CA GLY A 165 -0.03 48.06 -1.94
C GLY A 165 -0.50 47.69 -3.35
N GLU A 166 0.32 48.05 -4.33
CA GLU A 166 0.11 47.63 -5.71
C GLU A 166 0.29 46.13 -5.83
N PHE A 167 -0.65 45.47 -6.50
CA PHE A 167 -0.46 44.11 -6.96
C PHE A 167 0.54 44.17 -8.11
N GLU A 168 1.78 43.81 -7.83
CA GLU A 168 2.70 43.42 -8.89
C GLU A 168 2.15 42.14 -9.50
N ASP A 169 1.63 42.24 -10.73
CA ASP A 169 1.30 41.08 -11.52
C ASP A 169 2.54 40.19 -11.54
N GLY A 170 2.45 39.08 -10.82
CA GLY A 170 3.45 38.03 -10.73
C GLY A 170 3.70 37.33 -12.06
N SER A 171 3.50 38.03 -13.19
CA SER A 171 4.09 37.81 -14.51
C SER A 171 5.62 37.75 -14.52
N GLY A 172 6.25 37.40 -13.39
CA GLY A 172 7.51 36.69 -13.42
C GLY A 172 7.33 35.50 -14.36
N VAL A 173 8.03 35.53 -15.49
CA VAL A 173 8.12 34.39 -16.41
C VAL A 173 8.40 33.18 -15.54
N PHE A 174 7.47 32.22 -15.47
CA PHE A 174 7.66 31.01 -14.70
C PHE A 174 8.89 30.28 -15.26
N VAL A 175 10.04 30.46 -14.63
CA VAL A 175 11.26 29.80 -15.05
C VAL A 175 11.17 28.36 -14.57
N ASN A 176 11.17 27.43 -15.51
CA ASN A 176 11.22 26.01 -15.18
C ASN A 176 12.56 25.71 -14.48
N LEU A 177 12.49 25.50 -13.16
CA LEU A 177 13.63 25.16 -12.30
C LEU A 177 13.67 23.66 -11.97
N ALA A 178 12.85 22.83 -12.63
CA ALA A 178 12.80 21.38 -12.38
C ALA A 178 14.17 20.72 -12.57
N TRP A 179 15.00 21.26 -13.49
CA TRP A 179 16.36 20.79 -13.72
C TRP A 179 17.26 20.88 -12.47
N LYS A 180 17.01 21.84 -11.57
CA LYS A 180 17.76 21.96 -10.30
C LYS A 180 17.46 20.81 -9.34
N PHE A 181 16.29 20.21 -9.46
CA PHE A 181 15.85 19.07 -8.64
C PHE A 181 16.12 17.72 -9.31
N THR A 182 16.51 17.68 -10.59
CA THR A 182 16.88 16.44 -11.30
C THR A 182 17.91 15.58 -10.55
N PRO A 183 18.99 16.13 -9.97
CA PRO A 183 19.95 15.33 -9.20
C PRO A 183 19.31 14.65 -7.97
N PHE A 184 18.40 15.35 -7.29
CA PHE A 184 17.66 14.82 -6.15
C PHE A 184 16.73 13.68 -6.58
N TYR A 185 15.99 13.83 -7.68
CA TYR A 185 15.10 12.77 -8.18
C TYR A 185 15.86 11.53 -8.63
N ILE A 186 17.03 11.68 -9.27
CA ILE A 186 17.89 10.55 -9.64
C ILE A 186 18.36 9.81 -8.38
N PHE A 187 18.83 10.56 -7.37
CA PHE A 187 19.27 9.96 -6.11
C PHE A 187 18.13 9.24 -5.38
N ALA A 188 16.98 9.88 -5.22
CA ALA A 188 15.80 9.30 -4.60
C ALA A 188 15.31 8.06 -5.35
N GLY A 189 15.34 8.08 -6.69
CA GLY A 189 15.01 6.93 -7.52
C GLY A 189 15.92 5.74 -7.27
N ILE A 190 17.25 5.95 -7.27
CA ILE A 190 18.21 4.88 -6.97
C ILE A 190 18.00 4.35 -5.55
N PHE A 191 17.81 5.25 -4.57
CA PHE A 191 17.62 4.88 -3.17
C PHE A 191 16.36 4.02 -2.97
N LEU A 192 15.25 4.37 -3.62
CA LEU A 192 14.00 3.61 -3.54
C LEU A 192 14.07 2.25 -4.26
N ILE A 193 14.87 2.13 -5.31
CA ILE A 193 15.06 0.88 -6.05
C ILE A 193 16.04 -0.06 -5.34
N LEU A 194 16.96 0.46 -4.54
CA LEU A 194 18.00 -0.30 -3.84
C LEU A 194 17.49 -1.48 -2.98
N PRO A 195 16.44 -1.34 -2.14
CA PRO A 195 15.91 -2.49 -1.40
C PRO A 195 15.36 -3.58 -2.32
N PHE A 196 14.75 -3.21 -3.44
CA PHE A 196 14.27 -4.17 -4.44
C PHE A 196 15.43 -4.88 -5.13
N VAL A 197 16.51 -4.17 -5.47
CA VAL A 197 17.72 -4.78 -6.06
C VAL A 197 18.39 -5.76 -5.08
N VAL A 198 18.40 -5.47 -3.78
CA VAL A 198 18.91 -6.40 -2.76
C VAL A 198 18.06 -7.67 -2.70
N VAL A 199 16.73 -7.54 -2.70
CA VAL A 199 15.81 -8.69 -2.75
C VAL A 199 16.01 -9.50 -4.03
N LEU A 200 16.11 -8.84 -5.18
CA LEU A 200 16.42 -9.49 -6.46
C LEU A 200 17.78 -10.19 -6.45
N TRP A 201 18.79 -9.62 -5.78
CA TRP A 201 20.12 -10.21 -5.68
C TRP A 201 20.13 -11.44 -4.79
N TRP A 202 19.41 -11.42 -3.66
CA TRP A 202 19.24 -12.58 -2.80
C TRP A 202 18.40 -13.68 -3.47
N ASN A 203 17.36 -13.32 -4.24
CA ASN A 203 16.54 -14.26 -5.00
C ASN A 203 17.01 -14.46 -6.46
N LYS A 204 18.25 -14.10 -6.81
CA LYS A 204 18.72 -14.17 -8.20
C LYS A 204 18.69 -15.60 -8.76
N GLU A 205 18.87 -16.60 -7.89
CA GLU A 205 18.85 -18.00 -8.29
C GLU A 205 17.44 -18.49 -8.63
N ASP A 206 16.41 -17.97 -7.94
CA ASP A 206 15.01 -18.32 -8.17
C ASP A 206 14.40 -17.52 -9.35
N LEU A 207 14.71 -16.23 -9.45
CA LEU A 207 14.19 -15.31 -10.48
C LEU A 207 14.89 -15.44 -11.84
N PHE A 208 16.23 -15.53 -11.88
CA PHE A 208 16.99 -15.65 -13.13
C PHE A 208 17.35 -17.11 -13.48
N GLY A 209 17.26 -18.05 -12.54
CA GLY A 209 17.45 -19.49 -12.80
C GLY A 209 16.38 -20.11 -13.71
N LEU A 210 15.28 -19.39 -13.94
CA LEU A 210 14.07 -19.89 -14.61
C LEU A 210 14.05 -19.67 -16.13
N VAL A 211 14.88 -18.77 -16.68
CA VAL A 211 14.83 -18.40 -18.11
C VAL A 211 15.95 -19.05 -18.93
N GLY A 212 17.18 -19.18 -18.39
CA GLY A 212 18.32 -19.76 -19.10
C GLY A 212 18.68 -21.20 -18.71
N LYS A 213 18.46 -21.57 -17.44
CA LYS A 213 18.83 -22.90 -16.90
C LYS A 213 17.72 -23.92 -17.11
N LYS A 214 16.45 -23.51 -17.05
CA LYS A 214 15.29 -24.39 -17.16
C LYS A 214 15.17 -25.13 -18.49
N SER A 215 15.55 -24.56 -19.63
CA SER A 215 15.41 -25.27 -20.93
C SER A 215 16.42 -26.41 -21.08
N LYS A 216 17.68 -26.22 -20.66
CA LYS A 216 18.72 -27.26 -20.72
C LYS A 216 18.69 -28.23 -19.53
N LEU A 217 18.35 -27.77 -18.31
CA LEU A 217 18.22 -28.63 -17.14
C LEU A 217 16.97 -29.52 -17.25
N MET A 218 15.81 -28.98 -17.67
CA MET A 218 14.59 -29.79 -17.81
C MET A 218 14.74 -30.90 -18.84
N GLU A 219 15.49 -30.75 -19.92
CA GLU A 219 15.66 -31.84 -20.89
C GLU A 219 16.55 -32.98 -20.35
N TYR A 220 17.66 -32.65 -19.69
CA TYR A 220 18.52 -33.67 -19.08
C TYR A 220 17.82 -34.36 -17.90
N GLU A 221 17.10 -33.60 -17.08
CA GLU A 221 16.34 -34.13 -15.95
C GLU A 221 15.14 -34.94 -16.43
N LYS A 222 14.34 -34.46 -17.39
CA LYS A 222 13.22 -35.21 -17.99
C LYS A 222 13.69 -36.50 -18.66
N LYS A 223 14.87 -36.50 -19.29
CA LYS A 223 15.47 -37.70 -19.88
C LYS A 223 15.92 -38.71 -18.81
N SER A 224 16.48 -38.24 -17.70
CA SER A 224 16.74 -39.08 -16.51
C SER A 224 15.44 -39.62 -15.91
N LEU A 225 14.36 -38.85 -15.91
CA LEU A 225 13.05 -39.23 -15.35
C LEU A 225 12.28 -40.24 -16.20
N ILE A 226 12.31 -40.10 -17.53
CA ILE A 226 11.79 -41.11 -18.46
C ILE A 226 12.63 -42.39 -18.37
N SER A 227 13.95 -42.26 -18.19
CA SER A 227 14.85 -43.39 -17.93
C SER A 227 14.51 -44.04 -16.57
N LEU A 228 14.24 -43.26 -15.52
CA LEU A 228 13.84 -43.72 -14.18
C LEU A 228 12.51 -44.48 -14.23
N ARG A 229 11.47 -43.90 -14.85
CA ARG A 229 10.18 -44.58 -15.05
C ARG A 229 10.36 -45.89 -15.80
N LYS A 230 11.08 -45.88 -16.93
CA LYS A 230 11.36 -47.09 -17.72
C LYS A 230 12.13 -48.14 -16.91
N ARG A 231 13.04 -47.74 -16.02
CA ARG A 231 13.83 -48.61 -15.12
C ARG A 231 13.05 -49.16 -13.92
N PHE A 232 12.04 -48.45 -13.41
CA PHE A 232 11.13 -48.99 -12.38
C PHE A 232 10.09 -49.97 -12.95
N THR A 233 9.89 -49.95 -14.27
CA THR A 233 8.95 -50.85 -14.96
C THR A 233 9.59 -52.20 -15.32
N ASP A 234 10.93 -52.28 -15.31
CA ASP A 234 11.70 -53.46 -15.73
C ASP A 234 12.11 -54.26 -14.47
N ASP A 235 11.35 -55.31 -14.16
CA ASP A 235 11.44 -56.09 -12.92
C ASP A 235 12.74 -56.92 -12.80
N ASP A 236 13.53 -56.99 -13.89
CA ASP A 236 14.69 -57.88 -14.06
C ASP A 236 16.05 -57.17 -13.89
N GLY A 237 16.04 -55.86 -13.60
CA GLY A 237 17.27 -55.10 -13.40
C GLY A 237 17.92 -55.40 -12.04
N ASN A 238 19.11 -56.00 -12.06
CA ASN A 238 19.97 -56.17 -10.88
C ASN A 238 20.52 -54.80 -10.44
N PHE A 239 19.65 -53.95 -9.89
CA PHE A 239 20.01 -52.62 -9.40
C PHE A 239 20.65 -52.71 -8.03
N GLU A 240 21.80 -52.06 -7.86
CA GLU A 240 22.42 -51.91 -6.55
C GLU A 240 21.53 -51.04 -5.64
N ARG A 241 21.31 -51.48 -4.40
CA ARG A 241 20.40 -50.83 -3.44
C ARG A 241 20.67 -49.33 -3.27
N ASP A 242 21.94 -48.94 -3.35
CA ASP A 242 22.36 -47.56 -3.18
C ASP A 242 21.89 -46.65 -4.31
N GLU A 243 21.77 -47.18 -5.54
CA GLU A 243 21.23 -46.43 -6.67
C GLU A 243 19.74 -46.13 -6.44
N ILE A 244 18.92 -47.14 -6.13
CA ILE A 244 17.48 -46.97 -5.85
C ILE A 244 17.24 -46.00 -4.70
N ARG A 245 18.03 -46.12 -3.62
CA ARG A 245 17.96 -45.20 -2.48
C ARG A 245 18.28 -43.77 -2.88
N SER A 246 19.34 -43.56 -3.66
CA SER A 246 19.71 -42.22 -4.15
C SER A 246 18.58 -41.62 -5.00
N PHE A 247 17.92 -42.44 -5.83
CA PHE A 247 16.83 -41.99 -6.68
C PHE A 247 15.56 -41.62 -5.90
N LEU A 248 15.17 -42.43 -4.90
CA LEU A 248 14.03 -42.11 -4.03
C LEU A 248 14.30 -40.84 -3.20
N LYS A 249 15.54 -40.63 -2.76
CA LYS A 249 15.94 -39.39 -2.08
C LYS A 249 15.82 -38.16 -2.98
N ILE A 250 16.33 -38.22 -4.21
CA ILE A 250 16.23 -37.12 -5.18
C ILE A 250 14.76 -36.79 -5.50
N LEU A 251 13.87 -37.80 -5.50
CA LEU A 251 12.43 -37.59 -5.68
C LEU A 251 11.78 -36.89 -4.48
N GLY A 252 12.19 -37.24 -3.26
CA GLY A 252 11.72 -36.60 -2.02
C GLY A 252 12.17 -35.13 -1.89
N GLU A 253 13.35 -34.78 -2.41
CA GLU A 253 13.88 -33.42 -2.41
C GLU A 253 13.19 -32.49 -3.45
N ARG A 254 12.44 -33.04 -4.42
CA ARG A 254 11.77 -32.28 -5.48
C ARG A 254 10.35 -31.87 -5.10
N SER A 255 9.84 -30.84 -5.78
CA SER A 255 8.46 -30.37 -5.55
C SER A 255 7.45 -31.48 -5.84
N TRP A 256 6.67 -31.88 -4.85
CA TRP A 256 5.62 -32.92 -4.91
C TRP A 256 4.69 -32.82 -6.14
N LYS A 257 4.39 -31.60 -6.58
CA LYS A 257 3.56 -31.32 -7.76
C LYS A 257 4.23 -31.73 -9.08
N ALA A 258 5.55 -31.57 -9.20
CA ALA A 258 6.31 -32.03 -10.37
C ALA A 258 6.37 -33.56 -10.41
N THR A 259 6.61 -34.20 -9.27
CA THR A 259 6.66 -35.66 -9.14
C THR A 259 5.34 -36.32 -9.56
N ARG A 260 4.20 -35.78 -9.12
CA ARG A 260 2.87 -36.26 -9.52
C ARG A 260 2.62 -36.15 -11.03
N LYS A 261 3.01 -35.03 -11.64
CA LYS A 261 2.83 -34.81 -13.08
C LYS A 261 3.60 -35.83 -13.93
N GLU A 262 4.71 -36.36 -13.41
CA GLU A 262 5.59 -37.29 -14.14
C GLU A 262 5.24 -38.77 -13.92
N PHE A 263 4.84 -39.15 -12.71
CA PHE A 263 4.33 -40.49 -12.41
C PHE A 263 2.93 -40.74 -12.97
N GLY A 264 2.17 -39.68 -13.23
CA GLY A 264 0.77 -39.76 -13.65
C GLY A 264 -0.18 -39.73 -12.45
N GLU A 265 -1.48 -39.87 -12.73
CA GLU A 265 -2.49 -39.91 -11.66
C GLU A 265 -2.24 -41.15 -10.77
N PRO A 266 -2.10 -40.96 -9.45
CA PRO A 266 -1.94 -42.07 -8.51
C PRO A 266 -3.20 -42.92 -8.46
N GLU A 267 -3.02 -44.23 -8.30
CA GLU A 267 -4.13 -45.18 -8.24
C GLU A 267 -4.83 -45.12 -6.88
N ILE A 268 -4.06 -44.91 -5.80
CA ILE A 268 -4.60 -44.51 -4.49
C ILE A 268 -4.15 -43.10 -4.18
N ARG A 269 -5.11 -42.25 -3.81
CA ARG A 269 -4.85 -40.92 -3.29
C ARG A 269 -5.67 -40.67 -2.04
N HIS A 270 -4.99 -40.29 -0.97
CA HIS A 270 -5.62 -39.77 0.23
C HIS A 270 -4.98 -38.46 0.61
N HIS A 271 -5.80 -37.43 0.81
CA HIS A 271 -5.31 -36.10 1.14
C HIS A 271 -6.09 -35.57 2.35
N THR A 272 -5.37 -35.27 3.41
CA THR A 272 -5.85 -34.54 4.58
C THR A 272 -5.13 -33.20 4.68
N LYS A 273 -5.45 -32.40 5.70
CA LYS A 273 -4.80 -31.10 5.94
C LYS A 273 -3.29 -31.25 6.17
N ASP A 274 -2.89 -32.35 6.81
CA ASP A 274 -1.53 -32.53 7.32
C ASP A 274 -0.75 -33.63 6.62
N LEU A 275 -1.43 -34.50 5.85
CA LEU A 275 -0.83 -35.65 5.17
C LEU A 275 -1.41 -35.87 3.77
N GLU A 276 -0.55 -36.12 2.79
CA GLU A 276 -0.94 -36.64 1.49
C GLU A 276 -0.24 -37.98 1.22
N ILE A 277 -1.03 -39.00 0.90
CA ILE A 277 -0.58 -40.36 0.58
C ILE A 277 -0.95 -40.63 -0.87
N CYS A 278 0.02 -41.05 -1.66
CA CYS A 278 -0.18 -41.48 -3.04
C CYS A 278 0.47 -42.85 -3.24
N ALA A 279 -0.23 -43.78 -3.88
CA ALA A 279 0.36 -45.04 -4.32
C ALA A 279 0.23 -45.20 -5.83
N TRP A 280 1.31 -45.67 -6.45
CA TRP A 280 1.37 -45.96 -7.87
C TRP A 280 1.86 -47.40 -8.07
N ARG A 281 1.25 -48.09 -9.03
CA ARG A 281 1.71 -49.40 -9.51
C ARG A 281 2.25 -49.23 -10.93
N PHE A 282 3.43 -49.78 -11.20
CA PHE A 282 4.10 -49.63 -12.49
C PHE A 282 4.40 -50.99 -13.11
N GLY A 283 4.02 -51.15 -14.38
CA GLY A 283 4.34 -52.34 -15.17
C GLY A 283 3.40 -53.52 -14.94
N SER A 284 3.53 -54.52 -15.81
CA SER A 284 2.76 -55.76 -15.77
C SER A 284 3.13 -56.66 -14.57
N SER A 285 4.21 -56.33 -13.84
CA SER A 285 4.59 -57.00 -12.59
C SER A 285 3.88 -56.34 -11.41
N THR A 286 2.73 -56.89 -11.14
CA THR A 286 1.78 -56.48 -10.11
C THR A 286 2.24 -56.65 -8.65
N LYS A 287 3.52 -56.96 -8.45
CA LYS A 287 4.15 -57.14 -7.13
C LYS A 287 4.85 -55.89 -6.61
N THR A 288 5.13 -54.89 -7.45
CA THR A 288 5.90 -53.69 -7.05
C THR A 288 5.02 -52.45 -7.02
N ILE A 289 5.09 -51.70 -5.90
CA ILE A 289 4.31 -50.50 -5.64
C ILE A 289 5.27 -49.38 -5.22
N ILE A 290 5.03 -48.17 -5.71
CA ILE A 290 5.69 -46.97 -5.22
C ILE A 290 4.71 -46.22 -4.32
N LEU A 291 5.10 -46.01 -3.08
CA LEU A 291 4.36 -45.21 -2.10
C LEU A 291 5.03 -43.86 -1.92
N GLY A 292 4.28 -42.78 -2.08
CA GLY A 292 4.69 -41.43 -1.73
C GLY A 292 3.91 -40.94 -0.51
N LEU A 293 4.63 -40.39 0.45
CA LEU A 293 4.09 -39.79 1.67
C LEU A 293 4.60 -38.36 1.77
N LYS A 294 3.69 -37.41 1.96
CA LYS A 294 4.03 -36.02 2.17
C LYS A 294 3.34 -35.48 3.42
N THR A 295 4.14 -35.05 4.39
CA THR A 295 3.66 -34.23 5.51
C THR A 295 3.59 -32.76 5.08
N MET A 296 2.57 -32.05 5.57
CA MET A 296 2.40 -30.62 5.33
C MET A 296 2.76 -29.85 6.60
N LEU A 297 1.77 -29.37 7.35
CA LEU A 297 1.96 -28.43 8.46
C LEU A 297 2.52 -29.08 9.73
N LEU A 298 2.19 -30.34 9.98
CA LEU A 298 2.53 -31.05 11.21
C LEU A 298 3.34 -32.32 10.90
N GLY A 299 4.35 -32.59 11.72
CA GLY A 299 5.08 -33.85 11.72
C GLY A 299 4.25 -34.98 12.32
N SER A 300 4.62 -36.23 12.02
CA SER A 300 3.95 -37.43 12.51
C SER A 300 4.95 -38.36 13.20
N GLU A 301 4.71 -38.64 14.47
CA GLU A 301 5.50 -39.59 15.26
C GLU A 301 4.93 -41.00 15.16
N MET A 302 5.79 -42.01 15.34
CA MET A 302 5.40 -43.43 15.32
C MET A 302 4.58 -43.82 14.08
N SER A 303 4.94 -43.24 12.94
CA SER A 303 4.21 -43.42 11.69
C SER A 303 4.45 -44.82 11.12
N ALA A 304 3.37 -45.49 10.72
CA ALA A 304 3.41 -46.76 10.03
C ALA A 304 2.44 -46.74 8.83
N VAL A 305 2.77 -47.55 7.82
CA VAL A 305 1.92 -47.75 6.65
C VAL A 305 1.67 -49.23 6.45
N ARG A 306 0.40 -49.60 6.43
CA ARG A 306 -0.07 -50.95 6.15
C ARG A 306 -0.62 -51.05 4.73
N ILE A 307 -0.27 -52.10 4.01
CA ILE A 307 -0.74 -52.40 2.65
C ILE A 307 -1.56 -53.69 2.72
N PHE A 308 -2.85 -53.64 2.41
CA PHE A 308 -3.71 -54.82 2.55
C PHE A 308 -4.64 -54.99 1.35
N SER A 309 -5.09 -56.21 1.07
CA SER A 309 -6.15 -56.46 0.09
C SER A 309 -7.51 -56.36 0.77
N PRO A 310 -8.42 -55.47 0.35
CA PRO A 310 -9.79 -55.42 0.85
C PRO A 310 -10.57 -56.73 0.62
N LEU A 311 -10.10 -57.59 -0.30
CA LEU A 311 -10.70 -58.89 -0.62
C LEU A 311 -10.29 -60.01 0.35
N GLY A 312 -9.50 -59.70 1.38
CA GLY A 312 -9.11 -60.65 2.43
C GLY A 312 -7.86 -61.49 2.15
N GLU A 313 -7.18 -61.24 1.02
CA GLU A 313 -5.89 -61.86 0.73
C GLU A 313 -4.74 -61.18 1.51
N SER A 314 -3.79 -61.96 2.03
CA SER A 314 -2.65 -61.42 2.78
C SER A 314 -1.62 -60.80 1.83
N ALA A 315 -1.48 -59.48 1.85
CA ALA A 315 -0.52 -58.72 1.05
C ALA A 315 0.86 -58.63 1.76
N SER A 316 1.53 -59.78 1.92
CA SER A 316 2.81 -59.84 2.62
C SER A 316 3.93 -59.18 1.81
N ILE A 317 4.68 -58.30 2.47
CA ILE A 317 5.82 -57.57 1.94
C ILE A 317 7.03 -58.51 1.86
N GLU A 318 7.71 -58.49 0.72
CA GLU A 318 9.00 -59.14 0.50
C GLU A 318 10.15 -58.19 0.80
N ARG A 319 10.03 -56.93 0.38
CA ARG A 319 11.10 -55.93 0.46
C ARG A 319 10.56 -54.51 0.43
N VAL A 320 11.25 -53.60 1.13
CA VAL A 320 11.04 -52.15 1.08
C VAL A 320 12.36 -51.45 0.78
N ASP A 321 12.34 -50.52 -0.16
CA ASP A 321 13.46 -49.62 -0.45
C ASP A 321 13.03 -48.16 -0.25
N PRO A 322 13.83 -47.30 0.42
CA PRO A 322 15.03 -47.65 1.18
C PRO A 322 14.70 -48.56 2.38
N GLU A 323 15.71 -49.11 3.03
CA GLU A 323 15.52 -50.13 4.07
C GLU A 323 14.77 -49.58 5.29
N TYR A 324 13.52 -50.01 5.45
CA TYR A 324 12.67 -49.76 6.60
C TYR A 324 12.32 -51.08 7.28
N ILE A 325 12.02 -51.02 8.58
CA ILE A 325 11.53 -52.18 9.32
C ILE A 325 10.09 -52.45 8.85
N PHE A 326 9.78 -53.68 8.49
CA PHE A 326 8.44 -54.09 8.11
C PHE A 326 8.10 -55.44 8.74
N ASN A 327 6.82 -55.69 8.95
CA ASN A 327 6.28 -56.94 9.46
C ASN A 327 5.03 -57.33 8.67
N GLU A 328 5.09 -58.48 7.99
CA GLU A 328 4.04 -58.94 7.06
C GLU A 328 3.58 -57.84 6.10
N ASP A 329 2.49 -57.15 6.41
CA ASP A 329 1.82 -56.17 5.57
C ASP A 329 2.01 -54.71 6.03
N GLU A 330 2.78 -54.47 7.10
CA GLU A 330 3.00 -53.16 7.71
C GLU A 330 4.47 -52.70 7.67
N ILE A 331 4.69 -51.44 7.34
CA ILE A 331 6.00 -50.77 7.25
C ILE A 331 6.08 -49.70 8.34
N PHE A 332 7.10 -49.78 9.18
CA PHE A 332 7.38 -48.80 10.22
C PHE A 332 8.28 -47.69 9.67
N ILE A 333 7.74 -46.47 9.60
CA ILE A 333 8.41 -45.28 9.08
C ILE A 333 9.04 -44.48 10.23
N GLY A 334 8.42 -44.50 11.41
CA GLY A 334 8.90 -43.80 12.60
C GLY A 334 8.50 -42.33 12.59
N ASN A 335 9.42 -41.44 12.95
CA ASN A 335 9.14 -40.02 13.07
C ASN A 335 9.39 -39.30 11.74
N ILE A 336 8.37 -38.62 11.24
CA ILE A 336 8.39 -37.83 10.00
C ILE A 336 8.27 -36.36 10.40
N GLU A 337 9.26 -35.55 10.03
CA GLU A 337 9.23 -34.11 10.25
C GLU A 337 8.14 -33.42 9.40
N SER A 338 7.80 -32.18 9.73
CA SER A 338 6.88 -31.38 8.90
C SER A 338 7.50 -31.10 7.51
N GLU A 339 6.64 -30.84 6.52
CA GLU A 339 7.02 -30.52 5.13
C GLU A 339 7.95 -31.55 4.45
N THR A 340 7.99 -32.78 4.94
CA THR A 340 8.88 -33.83 4.44
C THR A 340 8.17 -34.71 3.43
N THR A 341 8.89 -35.10 2.37
CA THR A 341 8.40 -36.03 1.36
C THR A 341 9.24 -37.30 1.35
N ILE A 342 8.58 -38.45 1.52
CA ILE A 342 9.21 -39.78 1.55
C ILE A 342 8.66 -40.60 0.39
N PHE A 343 9.54 -41.25 -0.37
CA PHE A 343 9.16 -42.24 -1.37
C PHE A 343 9.72 -43.61 -1.00
N LEU A 344 8.84 -44.62 -1.00
CA LEU A 344 9.16 -46.02 -0.75
C LEU A 344 8.83 -46.83 -1.99
N ARG A 345 9.69 -47.78 -2.35
CA ARG A 345 9.36 -48.87 -3.26
C ARG A 345 9.11 -50.12 -2.43
N VAL A 346 7.93 -50.69 -2.56
CA VAL A 346 7.50 -51.88 -1.84
C VAL A 346 7.32 -53.02 -2.84
N ARG A 347 7.96 -54.16 -2.58
CA ARG A 347 7.76 -55.40 -3.33
C ARG A 347 7.00 -56.39 -2.47
N LEU A 348 5.91 -56.92 -2.98
CA LEU A 348 5.05 -57.91 -2.36
C LEU A 348 5.47 -59.33 -2.76
N ARG A 349 5.29 -60.30 -1.86
CA ARG A 349 5.60 -61.72 -2.11
C ARG A 349 4.66 -62.29 -3.19
N SER A 350 3.40 -61.92 -3.13
CA SER A 350 2.31 -62.34 -4.01
C SER A 350 1.74 -61.18 -4.80
N TYR A 351 1.15 -61.51 -5.94
CA TYR A 351 0.32 -60.59 -6.71
C TYR A 351 -1.05 -60.46 -6.04
N HIS A 352 -1.55 -59.22 -5.92
CA HIS A 352 -2.94 -58.92 -5.55
C HIS A 352 -3.62 -58.02 -6.58
N SER A 353 -4.84 -58.37 -6.97
CA SER A 353 -5.66 -57.61 -7.92
C SER A 353 -6.20 -56.31 -7.31
N ASN A 354 -6.49 -56.34 -6.01
CA ASN A 354 -6.96 -55.20 -5.24
C ASN A 354 -6.07 -54.93 -4.04
N LEU A 355 -5.64 -53.69 -3.86
CA LEU A 355 -4.81 -53.26 -2.74
C LEU A 355 -5.30 -51.92 -2.19
N ASN A 356 -5.18 -51.73 -0.88
CA ASN A 356 -5.41 -50.46 -0.22
C ASN A 356 -4.27 -50.20 0.77
N VAL A 357 -4.13 -48.94 1.16
CA VAL A 357 -3.07 -48.46 2.04
C VAL A 357 -3.72 -47.84 3.26
N HIS A 358 -3.22 -48.11 4.46
CA HIS A 358 -3.66 -47.47 5.69
C HIS A 358 -2.44 -46.85 6.37
N PHE A 359 -2.52 -45.56 6.67
CA PHE A 359 -1.49 -44.88 7.44
C PHE A 359 -1.96 -44.67 8.87
N SER A 360 -1.08 -44.96 9.82
CA SER A 360 -1.28 -44.71 11.25
C SER A 360 -0.11 -43.89 11.79
N GLY A 361 -0.38 -43.00 12.75
CA GLY A 361 0.66 -42.20 13.39
C GLY A 361 0.11 -41.32 14.51
N LEU A 362 1.01 -40.57 15.15
CA LEU A 362 0.71 -39.58 16.18
C LEU A 362 1.03 -38.18 15.64
N VAL A 363 0.01 -37.33 15.54
CA VAL A 363 0.17 -35.92 15.16
C VAL A 363 -0.13 -35.08 16.40
N GLU A 364 0.87 -34.34 16.90
CA GLU A 364 0.79 -33.56 18.15
C GLU A 364 0.29 -34.38 19.37
N GLY A 365 0.65 -35.66 19.46
CA GLY A 365 0.24 -36.55 20.54
C GLY A 365 -1.17 -37.15 20.40
N ASN A 366 -1.92 -36.80 19.35
CA ASN A 366 -3.21 -37.40 19.03
C ASN A 366 -3.05 -38.52 18.00
N THR A 367 -3.78 -39.63 18.19
CA THR A 367 -3.79 -40.74 17.23
C THR A 367 -4.49 -40.34 15.94
N VAL A 368 -3.80 -40.50 14.82
CA VAL A 368 -4.32 -40.23 13.48
C VAL A 368 -4.23 -41.51 12.66
N ALA A 369 -5.37 -41.90 12.08
CA ALA A 369 -5.48 -42.98 11.13
C ALA A 369 -6.09 -42.44 9.83
N ALA A 370 -5.39 -42.63 8.72
CA ALA A 370 -5.79 -42.15 7.40
C ALA A 370 -6.12 -43.35 6.50
N PHE A 371 -7.39 -43.44 6.10
CA PHE A 371 -7.93 -44.46 5.21
C PHE A 371 -8.31 -43.82 3.86
N PRO A 372 -7.61 -44.14 2.77
CA PRO A 372 -8.04 -43.84 1.41
C PRO A 372 -9.36 -44.56 1.10
N THR A 373 -10.31 -43.82 0.55
CA THR A 373 -11.62 -44.36 0.13
C THR A 373 -11.52 -45.21 -1.14
N ASN A 374 -10.45 -45.04 -1.91
CA ASN A 374 -10.21 -45.76 -3.17
C ASN A 374 -9.13 -46.84 -2.95
N SER A 375 -9.32 -48.00 -3.56
CA SER A 375 -8.32 -49.07 -3.64
C SER A 375 -7.70 -49.12 -5.05
N ILE A 376 -6.45 -49.56 -5.13
CA ILE A 376 -5.85 -50.09 -6.34
C ILE A 376 -6.74 -51.26 -6.79
N SER A 377 -7.22 -51.25 -8.04
CA SER A 377 -8.04 -52.31 -8.62
C SER A 377 -7.60 -52.51 -10.06
N ASN A 378 -7.27 -53.74 -10.45
CA ASN A 378 -7.12 -54.07 -11.87
C ASN A 378 -8.52 -54.13 -12.51
N GLU A 379 -8.89 -53.11 -13.30
CA GLU A 379 -9.96 -53.24 -14.29
C GLU A 379 -9.45 -54.13 -15.44
N ASP A 380 -9.66 -55.44 -15.29
CA ASP A 380 -9.79 -56.34 -16.43
C ASP A 380 -11.22 -56.91 -16.39
N GLU A 381 -12.18 -56.10 -16.88
CA GLU A 381 -13.25 -56.54 -17.79
C GLU A 381 -13.80 -55.37 -18.62
#